data_AF-A0A3N5F9P5-F1
#
_entry.id   AF-A0A3N5F9P5-F1
#
_cell.length_a   1.000
_cell.length_b   1.000
_cell.length_c   1.000
_cell.angle_alpha   90.00
_cell.angle_beta   90.00
_cell.angle_gamma   90.00
#
_symmetry.space_group_name_H-M   'P 1'
#
loop_
_entity.id
_entity.type
_entity.pdbx_description
1 polymer ?
#
loop_
_entity_poly.entity_id
_entity_poly.type
_entity_poly.pdbx_seq_one_letter_code
_entity_poly.pdbx_strand_id
1 'polypeptide(L)'
;MDPVTDPTEVRKARQKSFFLRPAVAMMNRLTYPRKFFLISLFFLAPLALVMAFLLQELGERIDFTVKETQGTRYLHPMVDLFLEAGEARRLSRIVQRGEGTLRPQLVRKLSDIDSAIAAVDVVDRELGERLESTAKLNALKTNWTHLKKETFDPDHTRVDTLYGDFLGEIRGLYSHVGDKSNLILDPDLDTYYLMDAILLKLHEGQSLLM
;
A
#
# COMPACT_ATOMS: atom_id res chain seq x y z
N MET A 1 70.21 31.20 28.63
CA MET A 1 69.68 31.47 27.27
C MET A 1 68.18 31.40 27.39
N ASP A 2 67.57 32.56 27.59
CA ASP A 2 66.13 32.71 27.79
C ASP A 2 65.37 32.39 26.51
N PRO A 3 64.23 31.67 26.57
CA PRO A 3 63.43 31.43 25.39
C PRO A 3 62.73 32.74 25.01
N VAL A 4 63.20 33.33 23.91
CA VAL A 4 62.58 34.45 23.21
C VAL A 4 61.17 34.01 22.82
N THR A 5 60.18 34.48 23.57
CA THR A 5 58.76 34.30 23.26
C THR A 5 58.40 35.28 22.15
N ASP A 6 58.08 34.75 20.98
CA ASP A 6 57.70 35.50 19.79
C ASP A 6 56.46 36.39 20.08
N PRO A 7 56.56 37.73 19.93
CA PRO A 7 55.46 38.65 20.22
C PRO A 7 54.23 38.48 19.30
N THR A 8 54.35 37.75 18.20
CA THR A 8 53.23 37.49 17.27
C THR A 8 52.26 36.41 17.76
N GLU A 9 52.75 35.40 18.51
CA GLU A 9 51.95 34.36 19.16
C GLU A 9 51.06 34.93 20.28
N VAL A 10 51.61 35.85 21.09
CA VAL A 10 50.89 36.53 22.17
C VAL A 10 49.73 37.38 21.63
N ARG A 11 49.88 37.98 20.45
CA ARG A 11 48.85 38.80 19.80
C ARG A 11 47.66 37.97 19.30
N LYS A 12 47.90 36.80 18.71
CA LYS A 12 46.84 35.88 18.24
C LYS A 12 46.01 35.31 19.39
N ALA A 13 46.65 34.97 20.52
CA ALA A 13 45.95 34.50 21.72
C ALA A 13 45.04 35.60 22.32
N ARG A 14 45.53 36.85 22.34
CA ARG A 14 44.77 38.01 22.86
C ARG A 14 43.57 38.37 21.99
N GLN A 15 43.65 38.17 20.68
CA GLN A 15 42.57 38.46 19.72
C GLN A 15 41.45 37.40 19.72
N LYS A 16 41.79 36.10 19.90
CA LYS A 16 40.78 35.03 20.09
C LYS A 16 39.92 35.26 21.34
N SER A 17 40.47 35.89 22.37
CA SER A 17 39.71 36.22 23.59
C SER A 17 38.60 37.25 23.37
N PHE A 18 38.76 38.15 22.38
CA PHE A 18 37.83 39.27 22.18
C PHE A 18 36.45 38.81 21.70
N PHE A 19 36.39 37.77 20.88
CA PHE A 19 35.13 37.19 20.39
C PHE A 19 34.36 36.42 21.48
N LEU A 20 35.06 35.90 22.49
CA LEU A 20 34.45 35.15 23.59
C LEU A 20 34.12 36.05 24.81
N ARG A 21 34.60 37.29 24.85
CA ARG A 21 34.32 38.27 25.94
C ARG A 21 32.84 38.50 26.23
N PRO A 22 31.93 38.68 25.26
CA PRO A 22 30.51 38.87 25.57
C PRO A 22 29.90 37.62 26.22
N ALA A 23 30.28 36.43 25.75
CA ALA A 23 29.85 35.15 26.32
C ALA A 23 30.39 34.94 27.75
N VAL A 24 31.67 35.27 28.00
CA VAL A 24 32.31 35.16 29.33
C VAL A 24 31.74 36.18 30.32
N ALA A 25 31.47 37.41 29.89
CA ALA A 25 30.86 38.45 30.72
C ALA A 25 29.42 38.10 31.12
N MET A 26 28.66 37.47 30.22
CA MET A 26 27.32 36.95 30.51
C MET A 26 27.37 35.74 31.45
N MET A 27 28.36 34.84 31.28
CA MET A 27 28.59 33.70 32.17
C MET A 27 28.95 34.13 33.61
N ASN A 28 29.72 35.20 33.77
CA ASN A 28 30.10 35.73 35.09
C ASN A 28 28.95 36.38 35.87
N ARG A 29 27.78 36.62 35.24
CA ARG A 29 26.55 37.12 35.88
C ARG A 29 25.59 36.00 36.30
N LEU A 30 25.84 34.76 35.88
CA LEU A 30 25.02 33.61 36.23
C LEU A 30 25.54 32.96 37.52
N THR A 31 24.65 32.79 38.50
CA THR A 31 24.91 31.96 39.69
C THR A 31 25.24 30.52 39.27
N TYR A 32 26.06 29.83 40.06
CA TYR A 32 26.52 28.45 39.80
C TYR A 32 25.41 27.47 39.32
N PRO A 33 24.17 27.50 39.84
CA PRO A 33 23.10 26.63 39.35
C PRO A 33 22.71 26.88 37.88
N ARG A 34 22.74 28.13 37.42
CA ARG A 34 22.37 28.50 36.04
C ARG A 34 23.45 28.09 35.03
N LYS A 35 24.72 28.09 35.45
CA LYS A 35 25.84 27.58 34.62
C LYS A 35 25.72 26.07 34.40
N PHE A 36 25.44 25.31 35.46
CA PHE A 36 25.16 23.87 35.34
C PHE A 36 23.94 23.59 34.48
N PHE A 37 22.87 24.37 34.61
CA PHE A 37 21.68 24.21 33.77
C PHE A 37 21.97 24.40 32.28
N LEU A 38 22.76 25.43 31.90
CA LEU A 38 23.15 25.65 30.50
C LEU A 38 23.99 24.51 29.93
N ILE A 39 24.93 23.98 30.72
CA ILE A 39 25.76 22.84 30.31
C ILE A 39 24.87 21.60 30.15
N SER A 40 24.01 21.31 31.13
CA SER A 40 23.06 20.20 31.04
C SER A 40 22.14 20.33 29.83
N LEU A 41 21.61 21.52 29.54
CA LEU A 41 20.76 21.77 28.38
C LEU A 41 21.52 21.59 27.06
N PHE A 42 22.78 22.01 27.01
CA PHE A 42 23.64 21.82 25.85
C PHE A 42 23.89 20.33 25.55
N PHE A 43 23.96 19.47 26.57
CA PHE A 43 24.03 18.02 26.41
C PHE A 43 22.66 17.36 26.19
N LEU A 44 21.60 17.85 26.82
CA LEU A 44 20.25 17.27 26.70
C LEU A 44 19.63 17.54 25.33
N ALA A 45 19.86 18.72 24.75
CA ALA A 45 19.27 19.10 23.47
C ALA A 45 19.63 18.14 22.32
N PRO A 46 20.91 17.82 22.04
CA PRO A 46 21.25 16.85 21.00
C PRO A 46 20.76 15.44 21.34
N LEU A 47 20.71 15.05 22.62
CA LEU A 47 20.17 13.76 23.03
C LEU A 47 18.66 13.64 22.76
N ALA A 48 17.89 14.68 23.10
CA ALA A 48 16.46 14.75 22.83
C ALA A 48 16.18 14.75 21.31
N LEU A 49 17.02 15.43 20.52
CA LEU A 49 16.92 15.42 19.06
C LEU A 49 17.14 14.02 18.48
N VAL A 50 18.19 13.31 18.90
CA VAL A 50 18.45 11.93 18.48
C VAL A 50 17.32 11.00 18.91
N MET A 51 16.80 11.15 20.12
CA MET A 51 15.64 10.39 20.59
C MET A 51 14.39 10.65 19.75
N ALA A 52 14.14 11.90 19.36
CA ALA A 52 13.01 12.24 18.50
C ALA A 52 13.14 11.58 17.12
N PHE A 53 14.33 11.62 16.51
CA PHE A 53 14.59 10.93 15.23
C PHE A 53 14.45 9.42 15.35
N LEU A 54 14.94 8.82 16.43
CA LEU A 54 14.82 7.39 16.67
C LEU A 54 13.35 6.96 16.83
N LEU A 55 12.55 7.74 17.55
CA LEU A 55 11.11 7.48 17.71
C LEU A 55 10.36 7.60 16.38
N GLN A 56 10.73 8.57 15.53
CA GLN A 56 10.17 8.72 14.19
C GLN A 56 10.51 7.51 13.30
N GLU A 57 11.78 7.07 13.30
CA GLU A 57 12.23 5.93 12.50
C GLU A 57 11.62 4.60 12.96
N LEU A 58 11.43 4.41 14.27
CA LEU A 58 10.69 3.25 14.79
C LEU A 58 9.21 3.29 14.36
N GLY A 59 8.58 4.47 14.36
CA GLY A 59 7.20 4.66 13.93
C GLY A 59 6.98 4.26 12.46
N GLU A 60 7.85 4.72 11.55
CA GLU A 60 7.75 4.42 10.11
C GLU A 60 7.82 2.92 9.80
N ARG A 61 8.67 2.17 10.52
CA ARG A 61 8.76 0.69 10.36
C ARG A 61 7.50 -0.04 10.82
N ILE A 62 6.87 0.42 11.89
CA ILE A 62 5.61 -0.16 12.39
C ILE A 62 4.49 0.14 11.40
N ASP A 63 4.38 1.38 10.93
CA ASP A 63 3.37 1.78 9.94
C ASP A 63 3.52 1.02 8.62
N PHE A 64 4.75 0.74 8.19
CA PHE A 64 5.03 -0.10 7.03
C PHE A 64 4.47 -1.51 7.19
N THR A 65 4.79 -2.17 8.31
CA THR A 65 4.35 -3.56 8.60
C THR A 65 2.82 -3.65 8.72
N VAL A 66 2.20 -2.65 9.36
CA VAL A 66 0.74 -2.56 9.47
C VAL A 66 0.10 -2.38 8.09
N LYS A 67 0.67 -1.54 7.23
CA LYS A 67 0.18 -1.35 5.85
C LYS A 67 0.27 -2.62 5.02
N GLU A 68 1.37 -3.35 5.05
CA GLU A 68 1.52 -4.62 4.31
C GLU A 68 0.50 -5.68 4.76
N THR A 69 0.29 -5.80 6.07
CA THR A 69 -0.69 -6.74 6.62
C THR A 69 -2.11 -6.37 6.19
N GLN A 70 -2.44 -5.08 6.23
CA GLN A 70 -3.74 -4.56 5.80
C GLN A 70 -3.97 -4.70 4.30
N GLY A 71 -2.94 -4.43 3.49
CA GLY A 71 -2.96 -4.65 2.06
C GLY A 71 -3.23 -6.11 1.73
N THR A 72 -2.49 -7.02 2.35
CA THR A 72 -2.65 -8.47 2.13
C THR A 72 -4.07 -8.93 2.48
N ARG A 73 -4.62 -8.45 3.61
CA ARG A 73 -6.01 -8.73 4.02
C ARG A 73 -7.05 -8.22 3.01
N TYR A 74 -6.80 -7.06 2.41
CA TYR A 74 -7.68 -6.49 1.38
C TYR A 74 -7.58 -7.24 0.05
N LEU A 75 -6.36 -7.61 -0.37
CA LEU A 75 -6.11 -8.23 -1.67
C LEU A 75 -6.58 -9.68 -1.74
N HIS A 76 -6.65 -10.40 -0.61
CA HIS A 76 -7.13 -11.79 -0.60
C HIS A 76 -8.53 -11.96 -1.22
N PRO A 77 -9.61 -11.30 -0.75
CA PRO A 77 -10.92 -11.43 -1.38
C PRO A 77 -11.00 -10.85 -2.79
N MET A 78 -10.07 -9.97 -3.18
CA MET A 78 -10.01 -9.45 -4.56
C MET A 78 -9.55 -10.51 -5.56
N VAL A 79 -8.71 -11.45 -5.14
CA VAL A 79 -8.30 -12.59 -5.97
C VAL A 79 -9.50 -13.44 -6.33
N ASP A 80 -10.31 -13.81 -5.33
CA ASP A 80 -11.52 -14.60 -5.53
C ASP A 80 -12.47 -13.88 -6.50
N LEU A 81 -12.66 -12.57 -6.31
CA LEU A 81 -13.46 -11.75 -7.21
C LEU A 81 -12.97 -11.78 -8.67
N PHE A 82 -11.65 -11.68 -8.88
CA PHE A 82 -11.06 -11.72 -10.21
C PHE A 82 -11.25 -13.09 -10.89
N LEU A 83 -11.04 -14.17 -10.15
CA LEU A 83 -11.23 -15.55 -10.64
C LEU A 83 -12.68 -15.81 -11.04
N GLU A 84 -13.62 -15.43 -10.17
CA GLU A 84 -15.04 -15.59 -10.42
C GLU A 84 -15.52 -14.77 -11.64
N ALA A 85 -15.01 -13.55 -11.79
CA ALA A 85 -15.27 -12.70 -12.95
C ALA A 85 -14.71 -13.29 -14.26
N GLY A 86 -13.50 -13.84 -14.21
CA GLY A 86 -12.86 -14.50 -15.36
C GLY A 86 -13.64 -15.73 -15.83
N GLU A 87 -14.08 -16.57 -14.89
CA GLU A 87 -14.86 -17.77 -15.21
C GLU A 87 -16.27 -17.41 -15.69
N ALA A 88 -16.91 -16.39 -15.12
CA ALA A 88 -18.18 -15.87 -15.61
C ALA A 88 -18.07 -15.35 -17.05
N ARG A 89 -16.98 -14.64 -17.39
CA ARG A 89 -16.70 -14.20 -18.77
C ARG A 89 -16.52 -15.40 -19.71
N ARG A 90 -15.80 -16.44 -19.28
CA ARG A 90 -15.62 -17.67 -20.07
C ARG A 90 -16.96 -18.36 -20.35
N LEU A 91 -17.78 -18.53 -19.31
CA LEU A 91 -19.10 -19.15 -19.43
C LEU A 91 -20.07 -18.31 -20.26
N SER A 92 -20.04 -16.97 -20.13
CA SER A 92 -20.91 -16.08 -20.93
C SER A 92 -20.63 -16.25 -22.43
N ARG A 93 -19.35 -16.31 -22.84
CA ARG A 93 -18.97 -16.59 -24.23
C ARG A 93 -19.50 -17.94 -24.73
N ILE A 94 -19.52 -18.98 -23.89
CA ILE A 94 -19.99 -20.31 -24.28
C ILE A 94 -21.51 -20.33 -24.41
N VAL A 95 -22.22 -19.78 -23.44
CA VAL A 95 -23.69 -19.68 -23.47
C VAL A 95 -24.15 -18.88 -24.69
N GLN A 96 -23.45 -17.78 -25.03
CA GLN A 96 -23.74 -16.96 -26.21
C GLN A 96 -23.47 -17.67 -27.54
N ARG A 97 -22.59 -18.68 -27.58
CA ARG A 97 -22.34 -19.50 -28.77
C ARG A 97 -23.42 -20.57 -29.02
N GLY A 98 -24.44 -20.65 -28.17
CA GLY A 98 -25.59 -21.55 -28.33
C GLY A 98 -25.64 -22.72 -27.34
N GLU A 99 -24.65 -22.86 -26.45
CA GLU A 99 -24.65 -23.88 -25.38
C GLU A 99 -25.42 -23.39 -24.15
N GLY A 100 -26.75 -23.29 -24.29
CA GLY A 100 -27.64 -22.87 -23.20
C GLY A 100 -27.65 -23.78 -21.97
N THR A 101 -27.08 -24.98 -22.05
CA THR A 101 -26.94 -25.96 -20.95
C THR A 101 -26.10 -25.42 -19.80
N LEU A 102 -25.17 -24.51 -20.06
CA LEU A 102 -24.30 -23.89 -19.04
C LEU A 102 -24.92 -22.63 -18.41
N ARG A 103 -26.10 -22.18 -18.85
CA ARG A 103 -26.77 -20.99 -18.30
C ARG A 103 -26.97 -21.06 -16.78
N PRO A 104 -27.36 -22.20 -16.17
CA PRO A 104 -27.45 -22.30 -14.71
C PRO A 104 -26.08 -22.13 -14.01
N GLN A 105 -24.99 -22.59 -14.63
CA GLN A 105 -23.64 -22.41 -14.09
C GLN A 105 -23.22 -20.95 -14.17
N LEU A 106 -23.53 -20.25 -15.27
CA LEU A 106 -23.32 -18.81 -15.40
C LEU A 106 -24.08 -18.05 -14.30
N VAL A 107 -25.36 -18.36 -14.07
CA VAL A 107 -26.16 -17.71 -13.01
C VAL A 107 -25.54 -17.91 -11.62
N ARG A 108 -25.03 -19.12 -11.33
CA ARG A 108 -24.29 -19.39 -10.08
C ARG A 108 -23.06 -18.51 -9.97
N LYS A 109 -22.26 -18.40 -11.04
CA LYS A 109 -21.07 -17.55 -11.06
C LYS A 109 -21.38 -16.06 -10.86
N LEU A 110 -22.49 -15.55 -11.39
CA LEU A 110 -22.93 -14.18 -11.06
C LEU A 110 -23.22 -14.02 -9.55
N SER A 111 -23.75 -15.05 -8.89
CA SER A 111 -23.98 -15.03 -7.43
C SER A 111 -22.68 -15.17 -6.62
N ASP A 112 -21.72 -15.95 -7.13
CA ASP A 112 -20.39 -16.07 -6.52
C ASP A 112 -19.66 -14.72 -6.55
N ILE A 113 -19.77 -13.97 -7.67
CA ILE A 113 -19.25 -12.60 -7.79
C ILE A 113 -19.93 -11.65 -6.80
N ASP A 114 -21.25 -11.71 -6.61
CA ASP A 114 -21.93 -10.88 -5.60
C ASP A 114 -21.36 -11.12 -4.20
N SER A 115 -21.06 -12.39 -3.89
CA SER A 115 -20.51 -12.81 -2.60
C SER A 115 -19.06 -12.38 -2.44
N ALA A 116 -18.24 -12.48 -3.49
CA ALA A 116 -16.86 -11.98 -3.51
C ALA A 116 -16.81 -10.46 -3.34
N ILE A 117 -17.68 -9.71 -4.03
CA ILE A 117 -17.82 -8.25 -3.84
C ILE A 117 -18.22 -7.93 -2.39
N ALA A 118 -19.15 -8.68 -1.80
CA ALA A 118 -19.54 -8.49 -0.41
C ALA A 118 -18.37 -8.75 0.56
N ALA A 119 -17.53 -9.74 0.29
CA ALA A 119 -16.32 -10.00 1.07
C ALA A 119 -15.31 -8.85 0.99
N VAL A 120 -15.09 -8.30 -0.21
CA VAL A 120 -14.24 -7.10 -0.40
C VAL A 120 -14.84 -5.89 0.34
N ASP A 121 -16.16 -5.70 0.26
CA ASP A 121 -16.87 -4.61 0.92
C ASP A 121 -16.74 -4.64 2.45
N VAL A 122 -16.74 -5.82 3.06
CA VAL A 122 -16.49 -5.98 4.51
C VAL A 122 -15.11 -5.44 4.88
N VAL A 123 -14.08 -5.77 4.09
CA VAL A 123 -12.72 -5.30 4.36
C VAL A 123 -12.56 -3.81 4.04
N ASP A 124 -13.21 -3.32 2.99
CA ASP A 124 -13.18 -1.90 2.62
C ASP A 124 -13.84 -1.00 3.66
N ARG A 125 -14.87 -1.47 4.37
CA ARG A 125 -15.42 -0.69 5.50
C ARG A 125 -14.41 -0.45 6.62
N GLU A 126 -13.46 -1.35 6.80
CA GLU A 126 -12.43 -1.23 7.85
C GLU A 126 -11.18 -0.48 7.35
N LEU A 127 -10.80 -0.67 6.08
CA LEU A 127 -9.51 -0.23 5.54
C LEU A 127 -9.62 0.81 4.41
N GLY A 128 -10.81 1.04 3.88
CA GLY A 128 -11.01 1.78 2.64
C GLY A 128 -10.71 3.27 2.73
N GLU A 129 -10.96 3.89 3.88
CA GLU A 129 -10.53 5.27 4.12
C GLU A 129 -9.00 5.39 4.15
N ARG A 130 -8.31 4.42 4.76
CA ARG A 130 -6.84 4.41 4.88
C ARG A 130 -6.15 4.10 3.55
N LEU A 131 -6.76 3.23 2.75
CA LEU A 131 -6.25 2.78 1.46
C LEU A 131 -6.80 3.59 0.28
N GLU A 132 -7.67 4.57 0.52
CA GLU A 132 -8.35 5.38 -0.51
C GLU A 132 -9.10 4.54 -1.57
N SER A 133 -9.52 3.32 -1.22
CA SER A 133 -10.08 2.33 -2.15
C SER A 133 -11.60 2.43 -2.31
N THR A 134 -12.32 3.00 -1.35
CA THR A 134 -13.80 2.99 -1.30
C THR A 134 -14.45 3.59 -2.55
N ALA A 135 -13.89 4.68 -3.09
CA ALA A 135 -14.43 5.29 -4.31
C ALA A 135 -14.33 4.35 -5.52
N LYS A 136 -13.19 3.66 -5.67
CA LYS A 136 -12.95 2.68 -6.74
C LYS A 136 -13.83 1.44 -6.57
N LEU A 137 -13.98 0.95 -5.33
CA LEU A 137 -14.86 -0.18 -5.04
C LEU A 137 -16.32 0.15 -5.35
N ASN A 138 -16.79 1.36 -5.01
CA ASN A 138 -18.15 1.77 -5.32
C ASN A 138 -18.41 1.86 -6.83
N ALA A 139 -17.46 2.41 -7.60
CA ALA A 139 -17.54 2.40 -9.07
C ALA A 139 -17.62 0.97 -9.62
N LEU A 140 -16.74 0.08 -9.14
CA LEU A 140 -16.74 -1.35 -9.50
C LEU A 140 -18.09 -2.02 -9.20
N LYS A 141 -18.68 -1.76 -8.03
CA LYS A 141 -20.01 -2.27 -7.65
C LYS A 141 -21.11 -1.77 -8.59
N THR A 142 -21.09 -0.49 -8.94
CA THR A 142 -22.05 0.08 -9.90
C THR A 142 -21.92 -0.60 -11.27
N ASN A 143 -20.69 -0.75 -11.77
CA ASN A 143 -20.43 -1.37 -13.06
C ASN A 143 -20.78 -2.86 -13.07
N TRP A 144 -20.55 -3.55 -11.96
CA TRP A 144 -21.01 -4.91 -11.76
C TRP A 144 -22.53 -5.05 -11.89
N THR A 145 -23.31 -4.18 -11.23
CA THR A 145 -24.77 -4.24 -11.33
C THR A 145 -25.28 -3.98 -12.75
N HIS A 146 -24.57 -3.17 -13.54
CA HIS A 146 -24.85 -2.96 -14.94
C HIS A 146 -24.50 -4.21 -15.76
N LEU A 147 -23.27 -4.72 -15.64
CA LEU A 147 -22.81 -5.93 -16.33
C LEU A 147 -23.72 -7.13 -16.06
N LYS A 148 -24.15 -7.35 -14.82
CA LYS A 148 -25.05 -8.45 -14.44
C LYS A 148 -26.39 -8.41 -15.18
N LYS A 149 -26.93 -7.23 -15.46
CA LYS A 149 -28.17 -7.05 -16.23
C LYS A 149 -27.94 -7.33 -17.72
N GLU A 150 -26.85 -6.77 -18.25
CA GLU A 150 -26.46 -6.89 -19.66
C GLU A 150 -25.97 -8.31 -20.02
N THR A 151 -25.57 -9.13 -19.04
CA THR A 151 -25.02 -10.48 -19.27
C THR A 151 -25.94 -11.39 -20.10
N PHE A 152 -27.25 -11.18 -20.03
CA PHE A 152 -28.26 -11.95 -20.78
C PHE A 152 -28.82 -11.18 -21.98
N ASP A 153 -28.24 -10.04 -22.33
CA ASP A 153 -28.64 -9.28 -23.51
C ASP A 153 -28.29 -10.07 -24.79
N PRO A 154 -29.20 -10.09 -25.79
CA PRO A 154 -28.93 -10.72 -27.08
C PRO A 154 -27.78 -10.07 -27.89
N ASP A 155 -27.36 -8.83 -27.61
CA ASP A 155 -26.17 -8.22 -28.23
C ASP A 155 -24.86 -8.71 -27.57
N HIS A 156 -24.39 -9.84 -28.08
CA HIS A 156 -23.21 -10.57 -27.60
C HIS A 156 -21.89 -9.78 -27.66
N THR A 157 -21.76 -8.82 -28.58
CA THR A 157 -20.49 -8.08 -28.77
C THR A 157 -20.18 -7.11 -27.64
N ARG A 158 -21.22 -6.56 -27.02
CA ARG A 158 -21.07 -5.58 -25.93
C ARG A 158 -20.73 -6.26 -24.60
N VAL A 159 -21.31 -7.43 -24.32
CA VAL A 159 -21.15 -8.15 -23.05
C VAL A 159 -19.70 -8.55 -22.80
N ASP A 160 -19.00 -9.05 -23.82
CA ASP A 160 -17.60 -9.44 -23.65
C ASP A 160 -16.68 -8.26 -23.34
N THR A 161 -16.97 -7.10 -23.94
CA THR A 161 -16.24 -5.85 -23.67
C THR A 161 -16.49 -5.40 -22.24
N LEU A 162 -17.75 -5.44 -21.77
CA LEU A 162 -18.10 -5.10 -20.39
C LEU A 162 -17.41 -6.01 -19.35
N TYR A 163 -17.28 -7.30 -19.63
CA TYR A 163 -16.48 -8.20 -18.78
C TYR A 163 -14.99 -7.85 -18.80
N GLY A 164 -14.45 -7.45 -19.96
CA GLY A 164 -13.07 -6.98 -20.09
C GLY A 164 -12.81 -5.72 -19.26
N ASP A 165 -13.70 -4.73 -19.34
CA ASP A 165 -13.64 -3.49 -18.57
C ASP A 165 -13.75 -3.79 -17.06
N PHE A 166 -14.69 -4.66 -16.66
CA PHE A 166 -14.86 -5.06 -15.27
C PHE A 166 -13.60 -5.74 -14.69
N LEU A 167 -12.97 -6.66 -15.42
CA LEU A 167 -11.69 -7.27 -15.02
C LEU A 167 -10.56 -6.23 -14.93
N GLY A 168 -10.55 -5.26 -15.85
CA GLY A 168 -9.63 -4.12 -15.80
C GLY A 168 -9.81 -3.26 -14.55
N GLU A 169 -11.06 -3.00 -14.14
CA GLU A 169 -11.37 -2.28 -12.91
C GLU A 169 -10.95 -3.03 -11.66
N ILE A 170 -11.16 -4.35 -11.60
CA ILE A 170 -10.68 -5.20 -10.49
C ILE A 170 -9.15 -5.08 -10.38
N ARG A 171 -8.43 -5.23 -11.50
CA ARG A 171 -6.97 -5.12 -11.56
C ARG A 171 -6.47 -3.73 -11.19
N GLY A 172 -7.19 -2.68 -11.60
CA GLY A 172 -6.90 -1.30 -11.23
C GLY A 172 -7.10 -1.02 -9.75
N LEU A 173 -8.13 -1.60 -9.12
CA LEU A 173 -8.31 -1.54 -7.67
C LEU A 173 -7.24 -2.35 -6.94
N TYR A 174 -6.87 -3.52 -7.46
CA TYR A 174 -5.85 -4.40 -6.88
C TYR A 174 -4.49 -3.70 -6.84
N SER A 175 -4.10 -3.10 -7.96
CA SER A 175 -2.86 -2.31 -8.07
C SER A 175 -2.88 -1.11 -7.12
N HIS A 176 -4.00 -0.39 -7.06
CA HIS A 176 -4.15 0.76 -6.16
C HIS A 176 -3.97 0.39 -4.67
N VAL A 177 -4.59 -0.72 -4.25
CA VAL A 177 -4.44 -1.24 -2.88
C VAL A 177 -3.01 -1.71 -2.63
N GLY A 178 -2.38 -2.36 -3.61
CA GLY A 178 -0.96 -2.72 -3.57
C GLY A 178 -0.07 -1.51 -3.30
N ASP A 179 -0.18 -0.49 -4.15
CA ASP A 179 0.58 0.75 -4.05
C ASP A 179 0.38 1.44 -2.68
N LYS A 180 -0.87 1.53 -2.21
CA LYS A 180 -1.21 2.21 -0.93
C LYS A 180 -0.78 1.42 0.29
N SER A 181 -0.62 0.11 0.17
CA SER A 181 -0.17 -0.78 1.24
C SER A 181 1.33 -1.06 1.22
N ASN A 182 2.08 -0.42 0.31
CA ASN A 182 3.49 -0.70 0.03
C ASN A 182 3.78 -2.12 -0.48
N LEU A 183 2.74 -2.85 -0.90
CA LEU A 183 2.89 -4.13 -1.59
C LEU A 183 3.16 -3.81 -3.06
N ILE A 184 4.43 -3.85 -3.46
CA ILE A 184 4.80 -3.77 -4.88
C ILE A 184 4.30 -5.07 -5.52
N LEU A 185 3.21 -4.96 -6.27
CA LEU A 185 2.58 -6.08 -6.96
C LEU A 185 2.84 -5.97 -8.45
N ASP A 186 2.95 -7.12 -9.11
CA ASP A 186 2.97 -7.18 -10.56
C ASP A 186 1.55 -6.85 -11.06
N PRO A 187 1.35 -5.76 -11.81
CA PRO A 187 0.03 -5.39 -12.33
C PRO A 187 -0.55 -6.47 -13.24
N ASP A 188 0.25 -7.37 -13.80
CA ASP A 188 -0.19 -8.47 -14.67
C ASP A 188 -0.54 -9.75 -13.88
N LEU A 189 -1.65 -9.70 -13.12
CA LEU A 189 -2.28 -10.87 -12.47
C LEU A 189 -2.52 -12.05 -13.43
N ASP A 190 -2.59 -11.75 -14.73
CA ASP A 190 -2.81 -12.71 -15.81
C ASP A 190 -1.70 -13.78 -15.86
N THR A 191 -0.44 -13.45 -15.55
CA THR A 191 0.67 -14.42 -15.61
C THR A 191 0.59 -15.43 -14.45
N TYR A 192 0.26 -14.96 -13.25
CA TYR A 192 0.16 -15.79 -12.06
C TYR A 192 -1.04 -16.76 -12.12
N TYR A 193 -2.20 -16.28 -12.58
CA TYR A 193 -3.40 -17.12 -12.69
C TYR A 193 -3.50 -17.89 -14.01
N LEU A 194 -2.77 -17.53 -15.08
CA LEU A 194 -2.60 -18.43 -16.22
C LEU A 194 -1.91 -19.72 -15.78
N MET A 195 -0.95 -19.65 -14.85
CA MET A 195 -0.35 -20.84 -14.25
C MET A 195 -1.35 -21.63 -13.41
N ASP A 196 -2.16 -20.97 -12.57
CA ASP A 196 -3.17 -21.63 -11.73
C ASP A 196 -4.29 -22.28 -12.57
N ALA A 197 -4.80 -21.57 -13.57
CA ALA A 197 -5.78 -22.08 -14.52
C ALA A 197 -5.24 -23.26 -15.33
N ILE A 198 -3.96 -23.25 -15.72
CA ILE A 198 -3.30 -24.40 -16.36
C ILE A 198 -3.16 -25.56 -15.37
N LEU A 199 -2.81 -25.31 -14.10
CA LEU A 199 -2.67 -26.33 -13.05
C LEU A 199 -4.01 -27.01 -12.71
N LEU A 200 -5.08 -26.23 -12.53
CA LEU A 200 -6.44 -26.72 -12.31
C LEU A 200 -6.97 -27.50 -13.51
N LYS A 201 -6.78 -27.00 -14.74
CA LYS A 201 -7.20 -27.67 -15.98
C LYS A 201 -6.42 -28.96 -16.24
N LEU A 202 -5.13 -29.00 -15.90
CA LEU A 202 -4.31 -30.20 -16.05
C LEU A 202 -4.77 -31.31 -15.08
N HIS A 203 -5.22 -30.96 -13.88
CA HIS A 203 -5.77 -31.91 -12.93
C HIS A 203 -7.14 -32.45 -13.34
N GLU A 204 -8.05 -31.59 -13.83
CA GLU A 204 -9.37 -32.01 -14.35
C GLU A 204 -9.27 -32.88 -15.62
N GLY A 205 -8.28 -32.62 -16.48
CA GLY A 205 -8.02 -33.47 -17.65
C GLY A 205 -7.50 -34.86 -17.28
N GLN A 206 -6.78 -34.99 -16.16
CA GLN A 206 -6.25 -36.27 -15.67
C GLN A 206 -7.32 -37.12 -14.98
N SER A 207 -8.31 -36.52 -14.33
CA SER A 207 -9.44 -37.27 -13.73
C SER A 207 -10.46 -37.78 -14.77
N LEU A 208 -10.44 -37.25 -16.00
CA LEU A 208 -11.21 -37.77 -17.14
C LEU A 208 -10.48 -38.89 -17.90
N LEU A 209 -9.21 -39.17 -17.55
CA LEU A 209 -8.38 -40.23 -18.16
C LEU A 209 -8.05 -41.38 -17.19
N MET A 210 -8.66 -41.43 -16.01
CA MET A 210 -8.63 -42.58 -15.08
C MET A 210 -10.02 -43.15 -14.83
#